data_AF-A0A1C5VCA6-F1
#
_entry.id   AF-A0A1C5VCA6-F1
#
_cell.length_a   1.000
_cell.length_b   1.000
_cell.length_c   1.000
_cell.angle_alpha   90.00
_cell.angle_beta   90.00
_cell.angle_gamma   90.00
#
_symmetry.space_group_name_H-M   'P 1'
#
loop_
_entity.id
_entity.type
_entity.pdbx_description
1 polymer ?
#
loop_
_entity_poly.entity_id
_entity_poly.type
_entity_poly.pdbx_seq_one_letter_code
_entity_poly.pdbx_strand_id
1 'polypeptide(L)'
;MAEVSIDLNMVRVTNDAFVAKAEACAPKLLETVVRPVSIVDIVKTENVYPDVNKKDDIKNLSSYHLAKGDKICLDFGDHQVGYVTLKLNSVGSPQDAPAFFRLKFAEIAKEITEDSKDYDGWISRGWIQEEFIHVDVLPVELKLPRRYAFRYMEIEAIDTSLKWQLVVEDVSCTSVSAVRIEDVEPVKSDDEMIRRLDRVSLRTLQNCMQSVFEDGPKRDRRLWLGDLRLQALANYETFHNMDLVKRCLYLFAAQTKDNGQVSACLFTEPKFIVDDTFLLDYSMFFGATLYDYYEASGDKETLKDLSACAYRQMEIAEEWFDEKNLLKNGEGFWGFIDWTDGLNKQSAMQGVYIYCAGKVQKIAEALGDPEKAAYFAKEAKEKTEAAKKYLLDPDKGLFVSGEEKQFNYASQVWMILAGAVSAEEGAEILDKVIALNPEKGMVSPYMNHHFVEALLKCGKKEQAMDYMKYYWGGMLSHGADTFWELYNPENPAESPYGGSMVNSYCHAWSCTPTYLLRKYFI
;
A
#
# COMPACT_ATOMS: atom_id res chain seq x y z
N MET A 1 -15.61 -7.97 -13.73
CA MET A 1 -14.72 -6.97 -14.36
C MET A 1 -14.51 -5.89 -13.31
N ALA A 2 -13.27 -5.45 -13.07
CA ALA A 2 -13.06 -4.26 -12.24
C ALA A 2 -13.87 -3.12 -12.87
N GLU A 3 -14.82 -2.56 -12.12
CA GLU A 3 -15.59 -1.43 -12.62
C GLU A 3 -14.67 -0.24 -12.74
N VAL A 4 -14.45 0.20 -13.97
CA VAL A 4 -13.66 1.38 -14.25
C VAL A 4 -14.57 2.58 -14.03
N SER A 5 -14.29 3.37 -13.00
CA SER A 5 -14.88 4.70 -12.88
C SER A 5 -14.29 5.55 -14.00
N ILE A 6 -15.14 6.06 -14.89
CA ILE A 6 -14.76 7.10 -15.85
C ILE A 6 -15.88 8.15 -15.82
N ASP A 7 -15.61 9.29 -15.17
CA ASP A 7 -16.53 10.43 -15.18
C ASP A 7 -15.90 11.57 -15.99
N LEU A 8 -16.14 11.51 -17.31
CA LEU A 8 -15.65 12.52 -18.25
C LEU A 8 -16.21 13.93 -17.99
N ASN A 9 -17.31 14.03 -17.22
CA ASN A 9 -17.97 15.29 -16.90
C ASN A 9 -17.61 15.79 -15.49
N MET A 10 -16.73 15.10 -14.77
CA MET A 10 -16.32 15.48 -13.43
C MET A 10 -15.68 16.88 -13.43
N VAL A 11 -16.29 17.78 -12.67
CA VAL A 11 -15.73 19.12 -12.40
C VAL A 11 -14.75 19.04 -11.24
N ARG A 12 -13.49 19.37 -11.53
CA ARG A 12 -12.40 19.45 -10.54
C ARG A 12 -12.30 20.87 -9.98
N VAL A 13 -12.22 20.97 -8.66
CA VAL A 13 -12.00 22.23 -7.95
C VAL A 13 -10.61 22.21 -7.34
N THR A 14 -9.84 23.27 -7.59
CA THR A 14 -8.52 23.46 -7.02
C THR A 14 -8.54 24.62 -6.01
N ASN A 15 -8.01 24.37 -4.81
CA ASN A 15 -7.71 25.41 -3.83
C ASN A 15 -6.21 25.72 -3.85
N ASP A 16 -5.83 26.79 -4.56
CA ASP A 16 -4.42 27.17 -4.75
C ASP A 16 -3.68 27.48 -3.43
N ALA A 17 -4.39 27.99 -2.42
CA ALA A 17 -3.78 28.24 -1.11
C ALA A 17 -3.37 26.94 -0.42
N PHE A 18 -4.19 25.88 -0.54
CA PHE A 18 -3.86 24.56 -0.02
C PHE A 18 -2.79 23.86 -0.85
N VAL A 19 -2.77 24.05 -2.17
CA VAL A 19 -1.64 23.60 -3.02
C VAL A 19 -0.33 24.22 -2.54
N ALA A 20 -0.30 25.54 -2.31
CA ALA A 20 0.89 26.22 -1.83
C ALA A 20 1.37 25.70 -0.45
N LYS A 21 0.43 25.41 0.48
CA LYS A 21 0.77 24.80 1.78
C LYS A 21 1.31 23.37 1.62
N ALA A 22 0.76 22.58 0.70
CA ALA A 22 1.29 21.26 0.37
C ALA A 22 2.70 21.35 -0.21
N GLU A 23 2.95 22.26 -1.15
CA GLU A 23 4.26 22.49 -1.76
C GLU A 23 5.32 22.96 -0.76
N ALA A 24 4.95 23.80 0.21
CA ALA A 24 5.85 24.19 1.29
C ALA A 24 6.33 23.00 2.15
N CYS A 25 5.58 21.91 2.15
CA CYS A 25 5.90 20.67 2.86
C CYS A 25 6.54 19.60 1.96
N ALA A 26 6.94 19.95 0.72
CA ALA A 26 7.56 19.00 -0.20
C ALA A 26 8.88 18.47 0.36
N PRO A 27 9.08 17.14 0.48
CA PRO A 27 10.33 16.61 0.95
C PRO A 27 11.42 16.73 -0.12
N LYS A 28 12.66 16.86 0.32
CA LYS A 28 13.82 16.57 -0.53
C LYS A 28 14.12 15.08 -0.41
N LEU A 29 14.10 14.34 -1.52
CA LEU A 29 14.48 12.93 -1.51
C LEU A 29 15.97 12.78 -1.18
N LEU A 30 16.25 11.83 -0.32
CA LEU A 30 17.58 11.39 0.06
C LEU A 30 18.04 10.33 -0.92
N GLU A 31 19.33 10.35 -1.26
CA GLU A 31 19.92 9.44 -2.24
C GLU A 31 20.98 8.56 -1.58
N THR A 32 20.88 7.24 -1.80
CA THR A 32 21.86 6.26 -1.33
C THR A 32 22.28 5.36 -2.50
N VAL A 33 23.58 5.29 -2.78
CA VAL A 33 24.11 4.39 -3.82
C VAL A 33 24.19 2.97 -3.29
N VAL A 34 23.46 2.06 -3.93
CA VAL A 34 23.41 0.63 -3.61
C VAL A 34 23.95 -0.17 -4.79
N ARG A 35 24.66 -1.25 -4.49
CA ARG A 35 25.27 -2.15 -5.49
C ARG A 35 24.75 -3.57 -5.29
N PRO A 36 24.68 -4.38 -6.37
CA PRO A 36 24.36 -5.79 -6.24
C PRO A 36 25.35 -6.51 -5.32
N VAL A 37 24.88 -7.53 -4.60
CA VAL A 37 25.69 -8.30 -3.64
C VAL A 37 26.17 -9.62 -4.22
N SER A 38 25.46 -10.17 -5.20
CA SER A 38 25.81 -11.45 -5.84
C SER A 38 25.25 -11.56 -7.26
N ILE A 39 25.81 -12.52 -8.00
CA ILE A 39 25.25 -13.04 -9.23
C ILE A 39 24.47 -14.29 -8.86
N VAL A 40 23.24 -14.42 -9.35
CA VAL A 40 22.32 -15.51 -8.99
C VAL A 40 21.76 -16.21 -10.22
N ASP A 41 21.42 -17.49 -10.06
CA ASP A 41 20.57 -18.23 -10.97
C ASP A 41 19.20 -18.40 -10.31
N ILE A 42 18.13 -17.95 -10.98
CA ILE A 42 16.75 -18.10 -10.50
C ILE A 42 16.13 -19.29 -11.23
N VAL A 43 15.80 -20.33 -10.48
CA VAL A 43 15.38 -21.62 -11.03
C VAL A 43 13.91 -21.86 -10.69
N LYS A 44 13.07 -21.98 -11.72
CA LYS A 44 11.68 -22.36 -11.55
C LYS A 44 11.60 -23.80 -11.03
N THR A 45 10.86 -24.00 -9.94
CA THR A 45 10.63 -25.31 -9.31
C THR A 45 9.13 -25.64 -9.28
N GLU A 46 8.76 -26.74 -8.62
CA GLU A 46 7.36 -27.07 -8.33
C GLU A 46 6.77 -26.19 -7.20
N ASN A 47 7.62 -25.46 -6.47
CA ASN A 47 7.18 -24.53 -5.43
C ASN A 47 6.51 -23.29 -6.04
N VAL A 48 5.69 -22.60 -5.24
CA VAL A 48 5.01 -21.36 -5.65
C VAL A 48 6.02 -20.26 -6.04
N TYR A 49 7.12 -20.17 -5.30
CA TYR A 49 8.21 -19.22 -5.53
C TYR A 49 9.46 -19.98 -6.00
N PRO A 50 10.22 -19.45 -6.98
CA PRO A 50 11.41 -20.12 -7.50
C PRO A 50 12.55 -20.12 -6.50
N ASP A 51 13.49 -21.03 -6.69
CA ASP A 51 14.72 -21.09 -5.91
C ASP A 51 15.72 -20.05 -6.43
N VAL A 52 16.35 -19.32 -5.51
CA VAL A 52 17.40 -18.34 -5.80
C VAL A 52 18.73 -18.91 -5.35
N ASN A 53 19.57 -19.31 -6.31
CA ASN A 53 20.87 -19.90 -6.03
C ASN A 53 21.99 -18.90 -6.30
N LYS A 54 22.90 -18.71 -5.33
CA LYS A 54 24.10 -17.90 -5.57
C LYS A 54 24.98 -18.61 -6.61
N LYS A 55 25.16 -17.97 -7.76
CA LYS A 55 26.03 -18.43 -8.84
C LYS A 55 27.47 -18.00 -8.60
N ASP A 56 27.68 -16.74 -8.23
CA ASP A 56 29.01 -16.17 -8.09
C ASP A 56 29.02 -14.88 -7.22
N ASP A 57 30.21 -14.44 -6.83
CA ASP A 57 30.44 -13.15 -6.16
C ASP A 57 30.32 -12.00 -7.16
N ILE A 58 29.75 -10.87 -6.72
CA ILE A 58 29.57 -9.71 -7.59
C ILE A 58 30.89 -9.12 -8.13
N LYS A 59 32.01 -9.31 -7.41
CA LYS A 59 33.34 -8.88 -7.84
C LYS A 59 33.78 -9.53 -9.17
N ASN A 60 33.15 -10.64 -9.55
CA ASN A 60 33.45 -11.38 -10.78
C ASN A 60 32.57 -10.92 -11.96
N LEU A 61 31.68 -9.94 -11.78
CA LEU A 61 30.73 -9.50 -12.82
C LEU A 61 31.40 -9.18 -14.16
N SER A 62 32.51 -8.45 -14.14
CA SER A 62 33.23 -8.06 -15.36
C SER A 62 33.90 -9.22 -16.11
N SER A 63 33.96 -10.42 -15.51
CA SER A 63 34.46 -11.63 -16.17
C SER A 63 33.40 -12.36 -16.99
N TYR A 64 32.13 -11.97 -16.86
CA TYR A 64 31.04 -12.50 -17.67
C TYR A 64 30.97 -11.76 -19.00
N HIS A 65 31.22 -12.48 -20.08
CA HIS A 65 31.17 -11.96 -21.44
C HIS A 65 29.90 -12.48 -22.12
N LEU A 66 28.91 -11.60 -22.30
CA LEU A 66 27.59 -11.96 -22.80
C LEU A 66 27.58 -11.95 -24.34
N ALA A 67 27.52 -13.12 -24.95
CA ALA A 67 27.18 -13.28 -26.35
C ALA A 67 25.66 -13.16 -26.57
N LYS A 68 25.25 -13.15 -27.85
CA LYS A 68 23.84 -13.22 -28.24
C LYS A 68 23.11 -14.36 -27.50
N GLY A 69 22.05 -14.00 -26.79
CA GLY A 69 21.17 -14.89 -26.03
C GLY A 69 21.62 -15.16 -24.60
N ASP A 70 22.83 -14.74 -24.20
CA ASP A 70 23.30 -14.93 -22.83
C ASP A 70 22.56 -14.03 -21.84
N LYS A 71 22.38 -14.56 -20.62
CA LYS A 71 21.69 -13.87 -19.52
C LYS A 71 22.52 -13.91 -18.25
N ILE A 72 22.39 -12.86 -17.45
CA ILE A 72 22.92 -12.81 -16.10
C ILE A 72 21.90 -12.13 -15.19
N CYS A 73 21.73 -12.63 -13.97
CA CYS A 73 20.84 -12.05 -12.97
C CYS A 73 21.64 -11.60 -11.75
N LEU A 74 21.33 -10.40 -11.27
CA LEU A 74 21.97 -9.75 -10.15
C LEU A 74 20.98 -9.66 -8.99
N ASP A 75 21.42 -10.06 -7.79
CA ASP A 75 20.67 -9.85 -6.54
C ASP A 75 21.23 -8.63 -5.81
N PHE A 76 20.38 -7.65 -5.50
CA PHE A 76 20.73 -6.47 -4.70
C PHE A 76 20.70 -6.72 -3.19
N GLY A 77 20.29 -7.92 -2.77
CA GLY A 77 20.28 -8.37 -1.38
C GLY A 77 19.08 -7.86 -0.58
N ASP A 78 18.42 -6.80 -1.04
CA ASP A 78 17.24 -6.20 -0.43
C ASP A 78 16.45 -5.39 -1.47
N HIS A 79 15.18 -5.12 -1.22
CA HIS A 79 14.31 -4.36 -2.14
C HIS A 79 14.74 -2.89 -2.26
N GLN A 80 14.94 -2.37 -3.47
CA GLN A 80 15.39 -1.00 -3.78
C GLN A 80 14.33 -0.22 -4.57
N VAL A 81 14.33 1.11 -4.40
CA VAL A 81 13.53 2.04 -5.21
C VAL A 81 14.44 3.15 -5.71
N GLY A 82 14.71 3.25 -7.01
CA GLY A 82 15.71 4.20 -7.48
C GLY A 82 16.04 4.16 -8.97
N TYR A 83 17.13 4.83 -9.33
CA TYR A 83 17.61 4.97 -10.70
C TYR A 83 18.86 4.14 -10.93
N VAL A 84 18.88 3.35 -12.01
CA VAL A 84 19.96 2.40 -12.27
C VAL A 84 20.98 2.97 -13.24
N THR A 85 22.26 2.75 -12.93
CA THR A 85 23.40 3.10 -13.78
C THR A 85 24.22 1.84 -14.06
N LEU A 86 24.53 1.60 -15.34
CA LEU A 86 25.41 0.52 -15.80
C LEU A 86 26.68 1.09 -16.43
N LYS A 87 27.83 0.49 -16.13
CA LYS A 87 29.06 0.67 -16.91
C LYS A 87 29.21 -0.52 -17.85
N LEU A 88 29.16 -0.23 -19.14
CA LEU A 88 29.17 -1.24 -20.19
C LEU A 88 30.46 -1.12 -20.99
N ASN A 89 31.03 -2.27 -21.34
CA ASN A 89 32.20 -2.40 -22.17
C ASN A 89 32.04 -3.57 -23.14
N SER A 90 33.02 -3.78 -24.02
CA SER A 90 33.07 -4.88 -24.97
C SER A 90 34.39 -5.62 -24.89
N VAL A 91 34.35 -6.92 -25.16
CA VAL A 91 35.54 -7.77 -25.32
C VAL A 91 35.49 -8.52 -26.64
N GLY A 92 36.65 -8.88 -27.19
CA GLY A 92 36.79 -9.52 -28.50
C GLY A 92 37.30 -8.56 -29.56
N SER A 93 36.73 -8.62 -30.77
CA SER A 93 37.03 -7.64 -31.82
C SER A 93 36.47 -6.25 -31.46
N PRO A 94 36.92 -5.18 -32.13
CA PRO A 94 36.23 -3.90 -32.06
C PRO A 94 34.73 -4.06 -32.37
N GLN A 95 33.88 -3.43 -31.54
CA GLN A 95 32.44 -3.43 -31.71
C GLN A 95 32.07 -2.98 -33.13
N ASP A 96 31.45 -3.87 -33.89
CA ASP A 96 31.08 -3.65 -35.30
C ASP A 96 29.55 -3.62 -35.53
N ALA A 97 28.77 -3.72 -34.45
CA ALA A 97 27.32 -3.56 -34.44
C ALA A 97 26.86 -3.06 -33.05
N PRO A 98 25.68 -2.43 -32.94
CA PRO A 98 25.14 -2.01 -31.64
C PRO A 98 24.93 -3.19 -30.69
N ALA A 99 25.05 -2.95 -29.39
CA ALA A 99 24.57 -3.88 -28.36
C ALA A 99 23.05 -3.73 -28.26
N PHE A 100 22.28 -4.80 -28.52
CA PHE A 100 20.86 -4.83 -28.21
C PHE A 100 20.61 -5.75 -27.02
N PHE A 101 20.14 -5.19 -25.91
CA PHE A 101 19.93 -5.96 -24.69
C PHE A 101 18.63 -5.58 -23.98
N ARG A 102 18.12 -6.52 -23.18
CA ARG A 102 16.97 -6.32 -22.30
C ARG A 102 17.43 -6.21 -20.86
N LEU A 103 16.84 -5.26 -20.14
CA LEU A 103 16.87 -5.21 -18.69
C LEU A 103 15.49 -5.60 -18.17
N LYS A 104 15.46 -6.45 -17.16
CA LYS A 104 14.22 -6.82 -16.46
C LYS A 104 14.42 -6.68 -14.96
N PHE A 105 13.55 -5.90 -14.33
CA PHE A 105 13.58 -5.59 -12.91
C PHE A 105 12.43 -6.30 -12.21
N ALA A 106 12.70 -6.89 -11.05
CA ALA A 106 11.76 -7.72 -10.32
C ALA A 106 11.86 -7.47 -8.81
N GLU A 107 10.72 -7.28 -8.14
CA GLU A 107 10.64 -7.17 -6.68
C GLU A 107 10.84 -8.54 -6.04
N ILE A 108 10.28 -9.59 -6.64
CA ILE A 108 10.49 -10.99 -6.23
C ILE A 108 11.07 -11.86 -7.35
N ALA A 109 11.76 -12.93 -6.98
CA ALA A 109 12.41 -13.82 -7.95
C ALA A 109 11.44 -14.45 -8.97
N LYS A 110 10.18 -14.68 -8.57
CA LYS A 110 9.14 -15.22 -9.47
C LYS A 110 8.98 -14.40 -10.74
N GLU A 111 8.99 -13.07 -10.62
CA GLU A 111 8.80 -12.18 -11.76
C GLU A 111 9.88 -12.35 -12.82
N ILE A 112 11.11 -12.74 -12.47
CA ILE A 112 12.18 -13.04 -13.43
C ILE A 112 11.80 -14.22 -14.33
N THR A 113 11.17 -15.26 -13.76
CA THR A 113 10.82 -16.50 -14.47
C THR A 113 9.57 -16.41 -15.35
N GLU A 114 8.82 -15.32 -15.28
CA GLU A 114 7.57 -15.11 -16.03
C GLU A 114 7.84 -14.33 -17.34
N ASP A 115 7.19 -14.67 -18.46
CA ASP A 115 7.31 -13.86 -19.69
C ASP A 115 6.26 -12.74 -19.67
N SER A 116 6.70 -11.49 -19.86
CA SER A 116 5.80 -10.33 -19.89
C SER A 116 4.80 -10.37 -21.04
N LYS A 117 5.06 -11.18 -22.07
CA LYS A 117 4.12 -11.43 -23.18
C LYS A 117 2.93 -12.28 -22.78
N ASP A 118 3.10 -13.14 -21.78
CA ASP A 118 2.07 -14.07 -21.30
C ASP A 118 1.11 -13.41 -20.30
N TYR A 119 1.40 -12.18 -19.86
CA TYR A 119 0.51 -11.43 -18.99
C TYR A 119 -0.80 -11.09 -19.71
N ASP A 120 -1.91 -11.59 -19.16
CA ASP A 120 -3.28 -11.28 -19.57
C ASP A 120 -4.08 -10.83 -18.34
N GLY A 121 -4.15 -9.51 -18.15
CA GLY A 121 -4.84 -8.90 -17.03
C GLY A 121 -5.29 -7.48 -17.35
N TRP A 122 -6.13 -6.92 -16.49
CA TRP A 122 -6.78 -5.63 -16.71
C TRP A 122 -5.91 -4.42 -16.34
N ILE A 123 -4.84 -4.64 -15.56
CA ILE A 123 -3.84 -3.62 -15.26
C ILE A 123 -2.89 -3.49 -16.45
N SER A 124 -2.46 -2.27 -16.76
CA SER A 124 -1.57 -2.03 -17.90
C SER A 124 -0.25 -2.78 -17.75
N ARG A 125 0.14 -3.50 -18.81
CA ARG A 125 1.48 -4.11 -18.97
C ARG A 125 2.62 -3.10 -18.87
N GLY A 126 2.35 -1.80 -19.03
CA GLY A 126 3.34 -0.75 -18.88
C GLY A 126 3.96 -0.65 -17.48
N TRP A 127 3.35 -1.30 -16.47
CA TRP A 127 3.92 -1.40 -15.13
C TRP A 127 4.99 -2.49 -14.99
N ILE A 128 5.06 -3.45 -15.91
CA ILE A 128 6.11 -4.47 -15.92
C ILE A 128 7.43 -3.78 -16.26
N GLN A 129 8.40 -3.87 -15.35
CA GLN A 129 9.61 -3.07 -15.43
C GLN A 129 10.65 -3.72 -16.36
N GLU A 130 10.49 -3.55 -17.66
CA GLU A 130 11.45 -3.94 -18.69
C GLU A 130 11.98 -2.73 -19.47
N GLU A 131 13.19 -2.86 -20.01
CA GLU A 131 13.80 -1.93 -20.96
C GLU A 131 14.44 -2.70 -22.11
N PHE A 132 14.33 -2.17 -23.32
CA PHE A 132 14.94 -2.71 -24.53
C PHE A 132 15.87 -1.64 -25.12
N ILE A 133 17.18 -1.83 -24.98
CA ILE A 133 18.16 -0.76 -25.15
C ILE A 133 19.14 -1.09 -26.27
N HIS A 134 19.41 -0.11 -27.13
CA HIS A 134 20.47 -0.16 -28.13
C HIS A 134 21.63 0.77 -27.72
N VAL A 135 22.86 0.28 -27.77
CA VAL A 135 24.08 1.06 -27.53
C VAL A 135 25.02 0.92 -28.72
N ASP A 136 25.20 2.01 -29.46
CA ASP A 136 26.00 2.03 -30.69
C ASP A 136 27.51 2.01 -30.43
N VAL A 137 27.96 2.57 -29.29
CA VAL A 137 29.39 2.76 -28.99
C VAL A 137 29.68 2.39 -27.54
N LEU A 138 30.63 1.49 -27.34
CA LEU A 138 31.19 1.07 -26.05
C LEU A 138 32.67 1.50 -25.94
N PRO A 139 33.19 1.77 -24.72
CA PRO A 139 32.49 1.71 -23.43
C PRO A 139 31.55 2.90 -23.21
N VAL A 140 30.53 2.70 -22.36
CA VAL A 140 29.57 3.77 -21.97
C VAL A 140 29.13 3.62 -20.52
N GLU A 141 28.87 4.75 -19.86
CA GLU A 141 28.10 4.80 -18.62
C GLU A 141 26.64 5.13 -18.96
N LEU A 142 25.77 4.13 -18.86
CA LEU A 142 24.35 4.25 -19.18
C LEU A 142 23.54 4.54 -17.90
N LYS A 143 22.95 5.74 -17.83
CA LYS A 143 22.05 6.15 -16.74
C LYS A 143 20.61 6.04 -17.21
N LEU A 144 19.82 5.18 -16.55
CA LEU A 144 18.42 5.00 -16.89
C LEU A 144 17.56 6.12 -16.27
N PRO A 145 16.68 6.78 -17.04
CA PRO A 145 15.90 7.91 -16.55
C PRO A 145 14.67 7.48 -15.73
N ARG A 146 14.20 6.24 -15.87
CA ARG A 146 13.02 5.72 -15.17
C ARG A 146 13.42 5.34 -13.73
N ARG A 147 12.55 5.61 -12.76
CA ARG A 147 12.67 5.05 -11.41
C ARG A 147 12.15 3.61 -11.42
N TYR A 148 12.87 2.67 -10.83
CA TYR A 148 12.52 1.25 -10.72
C TYR A 148 12.29 0.85 -9.27
N ALA A 149 11.57 -0.25 -9.04
CA ALA A 149 11.36 -0.87 -7.74
C ALA A 149 11.63 -2.36 -7.88
N PHE A 150 12.68 -2.86 -7.22
CA PHE A 150 13.23 -4.19 -7.50
C PHE A 150 14.22 -4.67 -6.44
N ARG A 151 14.40 -5.98 -6.36
CA ARG A 151 15.57 -6.62 -5.75
C ARG A 151 16.45 -7.31 -6.79
N TYR A 152 15.83 -7.93 -7.79
CA TYR A 152 16.52 -8.68 -8.82
C TYR A 152 16.55 -7.89 -10.14
N MET A 153 17.66 -8.00 -10.84
CA MET A 153 17.86 -7.40 -12.15
C MET A 153 18.46 -8.42 -13.11
N GLU A 154 17.72 -8.80 -14.15
CA GLU A 154 18.22 -9.63 -15.24
C GLU A 154 18.70 -8.73 -16.40
N ILE A 155 19.85 -9.10 -16.96
CA ILE A 155 20.43 -8.53 -18.17
C ILE A 155 20.52 -9.64 -19.19
N GLU A 156 19.85 -9.46 -20.33
CA GLU A 156 19.87 -10.39 -21.46
C GLU A 156 20.47 -9.69 -22.68
N ALA A 157 21.59 -10.19 -23.19
CA ALA A 157 22.17 -9.72 -24.44
C ALA A 157 21.36 -10.29 -25.62
N ILE A 158 20.24 -9.65 -25.97
CA ILE A 158 19.33 -10.10 -27.04
C ILE A 158 20.09 -10.29 -28.36
N ASP A 159 20.91 -9.31 -28.74
CA ASP A 159 21.73 -9.39 -29.94
C ASP A 159 23.06 -8.64 -29.80
N THR A 160 24.11 -9.32 -30.26
CA THR A 160 25.47 -8.81 -30.47
C THR A 160 26.01 -9.49 -31.73
N SER A 161 27.00 -8.90 -32.40
CA SER A 161 27.65 -9.61 -33.52
C SER A 161 28.49 -10.77 -32.99
N LEU A 162 28.81 -11.74 -33.84
CA LEU A 162 29.66 -12.88 -33.46
C LEU A 162 31.11 -12.49 -33.12
N LYS A 163 31.52 -11.25 -33.36
CA LYS A 163 32.92 -10.83 -33.26
C LYS A 163 33.30 -10.27 -31.88
N TRP A 164 32.32 -9.90 -31.07
CA TRP A 164 32.52 -9.28 -29.77
C TRP A 164 31.40 -9.67 -28.80
N GLN A 165 31.60 -9.47 -27.50
CA GLN A 165 30.63 -9.77 -26.45
C GLN A 165 30.45 -8.57 -25.52
N LEU A 166 29.24 -8.40 -24.98
CA LEU A 166 28.92 -7.35 -24.02
C LEU A 166 29.49 -7.69 -22.64
N VAL A 167 30.14 -6.73 -22.00
CA VAL A 167 30.65 -6.83 -20.63
C VAL A 167 29.95 -5.79 -19.79
N VAL A 168 29.39 -6.21 -18.67
CA VAL A 168 28.89 -5.29 -17.63
C VAL A 168 29.99 -5.16 -16.60
N GLU A 169 30.63 -4.00 -16.53
CA GLU A 169 31.75 -3.77 -15.60
C GLU A 169 31.25 -3.41 -14.20
N ASP A 170 30.15 -2.66 -14.13
CA ASP A 170 29.61 -2.16 -12.88
C ASP A 170 28.10 -1.89 -13.00
N VAL A 171 27.37 -2.11 -11.91
CA VAL A 171 25.96 -1.73 -11.79
C VAL A 171 25.73 -1.08 -10.43
N SER A 172 24.96 0.00 -10.42
CA SER A 172 24.49 0.64 -9.19
C SER A 172 23.05 1.13 -9.31
N CYS A 173 22.37 1.22 -8.17
CA CYS A 173 21.09 1.87 -8.01
C CYS A 173 21.29 3.08 -7.10
N THR A 174 20.93 4.28 -7.57
CA THR A 174 20.74 5.44 -6.68
C THR A 174 19.36 5.32 -6.08
N SER A 175 19.29 4.72 -4.90
CA SER A 175 18.07 4.47 -4.14
C SER A 175 17.56 5.77 -3.51
N VAL A 176 16.25 6.03 -3.57
CA VAL A 176 15.63 7.29 -3.15
C VAL A 176 14.49 7.08 -2.16
N SER A 177 14.42 7.95 -1.14
CA SER A 177 13.33 7.99 -0.16
C SER A 177 13.28 9.36 0.54
N ALA A 178 12.13 9.74 1.08
CA ALA A 178 11.99 10.91 1.95
C ALA A 178 12.60 10.70 3.35
N VAL A 179 12.99 9.47 3.72
CA VAL A 179 13.46 9.10 5.05
C VAL A 179 14.63 8.10 5.01
N ARG A 180 15.37 7.99 6.11
CA ARG A 180 16.45 6.99 6.26
C ARG A 180 16.05 5.94 7.26
N ILE A 181 16.38 4.68 6.96
CA ILE A 181 16.08 3.56 7.84
C ILE A 181 16.82 3.69 9.18
N GLU A 182 17.99 4.33 9.16
CA GLU A 182 18.83 4.59 10.33
C GLU A 182 18.24 5.61 11.30
N ASP A 183 17.20 6.35 10.90
CA ASP A 183 16.53 7.32 11.78
C ASP A 183 15.55 6.64 12.76
N VAL A 184 15.36 5.30 12.67
CA VAL A 184 14.45 4.53 13.52
C VAL A 184 15.19 3.43 14.27
N GLU A 185 15.02 3.38 15.59
CA GLU A 185 15.48 2.25 16.40
C GLU A 185 14.60 1.00 16.12
N PRO A 186 15.21 -0.14 15.74
CA PRO A 186 14.47 -1.38 15.55
C PRO A 186 13.85 -1.89 16.85
N VAL A 187 12.72 -2.59 16.75
CA VAL A 187 12.09 -3.27 17.88
C VAL A 187 13.06 -4.26 18.53
N LYS A 188 13.27 -4.09 19.84
CA LYS A 188 14.07 -5.00 20.68
C LYS A 188 13.16 -6.09 21.23
N SER A 189 13.42 -7.33 20.81
CA SER A 189 12.68 -8.52 21.24
C SER A 189 13.60 -9.73 21.14
N ASP A 190 13.44 -10.73 22.01
CA ASP A 190 14.13 -12.01 21.90
C ASP A 190 13.54 -12.89 20.78
N ASP A 191 12.29 -12.63 20.37
CA ASP A 191 11.63 -13.31 19.27
C ASP A 191 12.11 -12.77 17.91
N GLU A 192 12.76 -13.64 17.12
CA GLU A 192 13.25 -13.29 15.79
C GLU A 192 12.15 -12.92 14.82
N MET A 193 10.98 -13.57 14.90
CA MET A 193 9.85 -13.25 14.04
C MET A 193 9.39 -11.81 14.29
N ILE A 194 9.32 -11.37 15.55
CA ILE A 194 8.95 -9.99 15.89
C ILE A 194 9.96 -8.99 15.30
N ARG A 195 11.27 -9.25 15.45
CA ARG A 195 12.31 -8.40 14.86
C ARG A 195 12.21 -8.32 13.34
N ARG A 196 11.90 -9.44 12.68
CA ARG A 196 11.74 -9.50 11.21
C ARG A 196 10.46 -8.78 10.74
N LEU A 197 9.34 -8.95 11.45
CA LEU A 197 8.10 -8.23 11.18
C LEU A 197 8.33 -6.71 11.20
N ASP A 198 9.08 -6.22 12.19
CA ASP A 198 9.43 -4.81 12.28
C ASP A 198 10.35 -4.37 11.12
N ARG A 199 11.48 -5.06 10.92
CA ARG A 199 12.45 -4.71 9.87
C ARG A 199 11.80 -4.61 8.49
N VAL A 200 10.98 -5.59 8.13
CA VAL A 200 10.31 -5.64 6.82
C VAL A 200 9.24 -4.57 6.71
N SER A 201 8.50 -4.29 7.79
CA SER A 201 7.58 -3.15 7.84
C SER A 201 8.28 -1.81 7.59
N LEU A 202 9.38 -1.55 8.29
CA LEU A 202 10.15 -0.32 8.15
C LEU A 202 10.70 -0.16 6.72
N ARG A 203 11.18 -1.26 6.12
CA ARG A 203 11.68 -1.24 4.74
C ARG A 203 10.55 -0.96 3.73
N THR A 204 9.37 -1.55 3.94
CA THR A 204 8.19 -1.26 3.11
C THR A 204 7.83 0.21 3.18
N LEU A 205 7.68 0.76 4.39
CA LEU A 205 7.30 2.15 4.59
C LEU A 205 8.33 3.11 3.99
N GLN A 206 9.62 2.90 4.26
CA GLN A 206 10.70 3.73 3.70
C GLN A 206 10.62 3.81 2.16
N ASN A 207 10.43 2.67 1.50
CA ASN A 207 10.42 2.60 0.04
C ASN A 207 9.17 3.28 -0.57
N CYS A 208 8.05 3.33 0.17
CA CYS A 208 6.83 4.03 -0.22
C CYS A 208 6.82 5.52 0.15
N MET A 209 7.65 5.96 1.09
CA MET A 209 7.79 7.38 1.45
C MET A 209 8.66 8.12 0.42
N GLN A 210 8.00 8.79 -0.52
CA GLN A 210 8.62 9.50 -1.64
C GLN A 210 8.21 10.99 -1.61
N SER A 211 7.88 11.61 -2.75
CA SER A 211 7.35 12.98 -2.79
C SER A 211 5.96 13.10 -2.13
N VAL A 212 5.30 11.96 -1.95
CA VAL A 212 4.08 11.67 -1.19
C VAL A 212 4.24 10.29 -0.54
N PHE A 213 3.27 9.88 0.27
CA PHE A 213 3.11 8.46 0.62
C PHE A 213 2.54 7.70 -0.58
N GLU A 214 3.39 7.03 -1.33
CA GLU A 214 2.95 6.14 -2.42
C GLU A 214 2.34 4.86 -1.83
N ASP A 215 1.34 4.29 -2.49
CA ASP A 215 0.81 2.96 -2.17
C ASP A 215 1.88 1.87 -2.33
N GLY A 216 2.49 1.83 -3.53
CA GLY A 216 3.62 0.96 -3.87
C GLY A 216 4.55 1.58 -4.92
N PRO A 217 5.88 1.39 -4.79
CA PRO A 217 6.86 2.11 -5.61
C PRO A 217 7.06 1.49 -7.00
N LYS A 218 6.70 0.22 -7.20
CA LYS A 218 6.57 -0.37 -8.54
C LYS A 218 5.33 0.20 -9.22
N ARG A 219 4.21 0.06 -8.53
CA ARG A 219 2.84 0.41 -8.93
C ARG A 219 2.00 0.59 -7.64
N ASP A 220 1.06 1.55 -7.59
CA ASP A 220 0.71 2.54 -8.61
C ASP A 220 1.61 3.79 -8.60
N ARG A 221 2.53 3.90 -7.63
CA ARG A 221 3.35 5.10 -7.36
C ARG A 221 2.50 6.31 -7.00
N ARG A 222 1.39 6.08 -6.30
CA ARG A 222 0.32 7.06 -6.18
C ARG A 222 -0.14 7.23 -4.74
N LEU A 223 -0.61 8.44 -4.43
CA LEU A 223 -1.20 8.75 -3.14
C LEU A 223 -2.67 8.29 -3.13
N TRP A 224 -2.95 7.24 -2.35
CA TRP A 224 -4.29 6.73 -2.06
C TRP A 224 -4.67 7.02 -0.60
N LEU A 225 -5.92 7.40 -0.34
CA LEU A 225 -6.31 7.90 0.98
C LEU A 225 -6.44 6.79 2.04
N GLY A 226 -6.91 5.60 1.66
CA GLY A 226 -6.91 4.43 2.54
C GLY A 226 -5.51 4.03 2.98
N ASP A 227 -4.58 3.97 2.01
CA ASP A 227 -3.15 3.73 2.26
C ASP A 227 -2.53 4.80 3.13
N LEU A 228 -2.75 6.09 2.81
CA LEU A 228 -2.21 7.22 3.58
C LEU A 228 -2.54 7.08 5.06
N ARG A 229 -3.76 6.68 5.42
CA ARG A 229 -4.16 6.50 6.81
C ARG A 229 -3.25 5.49 7.53
N LEU A 230 -3.06 4.29 6.96
CA LEU A 230 -2.24 3.25 7.58
C LEU A 230 -0.75 3.58 7.57
N GLN A 231 -0.27 4.20 6.49
CA GLN A 231 1.11 4.68 6.39
C GLN A 231 1.41 5.76 7.42
N ALA A 232 0.47 6.69 7.65
CA ALA A 232 0.61 7.73 8.64
C ALA A 232 0.69 7.16 10.07
N LEU A 233 -0.16 6.18 10.40
CA LEU A 233 -0.08 5.47 11.70
C LEU A 233 1.29 4.82 11.93
N ALA A 234 1.82 4.13 10.92
CA ALA A 234 3.17 3.57 10.98
C ALA A 234 4.25 4.64 11.09
N ASN A 235 4.14 5.74 10.34
CA ASN A 235 5.06 6.87 10.39
C ASN A 235 5.10 7.53 11.78
N TYR A 236 3.96 7.68 12.46
CA TYR A 236 3.89 8.30 13.79
C TYR A 236 4.65 7.53 14.88
N GLU A 237 4.88 6.23 14.68
CA GLU A 237 5.63 5.40 15.63
C GLU A 237 7.07 5.12 15.13
N THR A 238 7.47 5.65 13.98
CA THR A 238 8.74 5.32 13.32
C THR A 238 9.49 6.55 12.83
N PHE A 239 9.29 6.98 11.58
CA PHE A 239 10.08 8.06 10.96
C PHE A 239 9.66 9.46 11.40
N HIS A 240 8.46 9.62 11.98
CA HIS A 240 7.90 10.91 12.43
C HIS A 240 7.98 12.03 11.39
N ASN A 241 7.87 11.72 10.09
CA ASN A 241 7.88 12.74 9.04
C ASN A 241 6.49 13.39 8.95
N MET A 242 6.23 14.34 9.85
CA MET A 242 4.93 15.02 9.98
C MET A 242 4.62 15.93 8.78
N ASP A 243 5.65 16.52 8.17
CA ASP A 243 5.48 17.39 6.99
C ASP A 243 4.98 16.60 5.78
N LEU A 244 5.43 15.36 5.60
CA LEU A 244 4.92 14.51 4.51
C LEU A 244 3.44 14.16 4.70
N VAL A 245 3.00 13.92 5.94
CA VAL A 245 1.58 13.65 6.23
C VAL A 245 0.74 14.90 6.00
N LYS A 246 1.21 16.04 6.53
CA LYS A 246 0.60 17.37 6.32
C LYS A 246 0.44 17.67 4.83
N ARG A 247 1.50 17.47 4.05
CA ARG A 247 1.48 17.61 2.59
C ARG A 247 0.36 16.81 1.96
N CYS A 248 0.28 15.51 2.26
CA CYS A 248 -0.72 14.62 1.66
C CYS A 248 -2.16 15.01 2.03
N LEU A 249 -2.41 15.40 3.29
CA LEU A 249 -3.71 15.92 3.73
C LEU A 249 -4.10 17.20 2.97
N TYR A 250 -3.18 18.15 2.81
CA TYR A 250 -3.46 19.35 2.01
C TYR A 250 -3.69 19.02 0.54
N LEU A 251 -2.96 18.08 -0.06
CA LEU A 251 -3.17 17.69 -1.46
C LEU A 251 -4.59 17.16 -1.71
N PHE A 252 -5.10 16.29 -0.83
CA PHE A 252 -6.48 15.80 -0.93
C PHE A 252 -7.51 16.91 -0.77
N ALA A 253 -7.33 17.80 0.22
CA ALA A 253 -8.24 18.95 0.42
C ALA A 253 -8.12 20.03 -0.65
N ALA A 254 -6.97 20.10 -1.35
CA ALA A 254 -6.72 21.07 -2.39
C ALA A 254 -7.35 20.70 -3.73
N GLN A 255 -7.67 19.42 -3.95
CA GLN A 255 -8.15 18.90 -5.23
C GLN A 255 -9.38 18.04 -4.99
N THR A 256 -10.57 18.63 -5.13
CA THR A 256 -11.84 17.94 -4.86
C THR A 256 -12.76 17.95 -6.07
N LYS A 257 -13.85 17.18 -5.98
CA LYS A 257 -15.03 17.39 -6.81
C LYS A 257 -15.71 18.72 -6.47
N ASP A 258 -16.55 19.23 -7.36
CA ASP A 258 -17.35 20.46 -7.19
C ASP A 258 -18.28 20.44 -5.97
N ASN A 259 -18.80 19.27 -5.60
CA ASN A 259 -19.58 19.08 -4.37
C ASN A 259 -18.71 19.03 -3.09
N GLY A 260 -17.38 19.18 -3.20
CA GLY A 260 -16.41 19.13 -2.10
C GLY A 260 -15.95 17.72 -1.71
N GLN A 261 -16.31 16.68 -2.47
CA GLN A 261 -15.87 15.31 -2.20
C GLN A 261 -14.38 15.13 -2.49
N VAL A 262 -13.67 14.54 -1.54
CA VAL A 262 -12.29 14.07 -1.69
C VAL A 262 -12.29 12.76 -2.48
N SER A 263 -11.44 12.65 -3.48
CA SER A 263 -11.29 11.42 -4.28
C SER A 263 -10.49 10.35 -3.56
N ALA A 264 -10.57 9.12 -4.05
CA ALA A 264 -9.81 8.01 -3.52
C ALA A 264 -8.29 8.17 -3.70
N CYS A 265 -7.86 8.79 -4.81
CA CYS A 265 -6.45 9.04 -5.10
C CYS A 265 -6.20 10.32 -5.90
N LEU A 266 -4.94 10.71 -5.98
CA LEU A 266 -4.50 11.85 -6.81
C LEU A 266 -3.13 11.60 -7.42
N PHE A 267 -2.87 12.28 -8.53
CA PHE A 267 -1.60 12.28 -9.24
C PHE A 267 -0.84 13.57 -8.94
N THR A 268 0.48 13.49 -8.90
CA THR A 268 1.38 14.62 -8.63
C THR A 268 2.10 15.13 -9.87
N GLU A 269 2.07 14.37 -10.98
CA GLU A 269 2.76 14.68 -12.23
C GLU A 269 1.83 14.59 -13.45
N PRO A 270 2.02 15.44 -14.48
CA PRO A 270 2.93 16.60 -14.50
C PRO A 270 2.42 17.78 -13.65
N LYS A 271 1.23 17.66 -13.05
CA LYS A 271 0.62 18.61 -12.12
C LYS A 271 -0.26 17.85 -11.13
N PHE A 272 -0.57 18.46 -10.00
CA PHE A 272 -1.57 17.90 -9.08
C PHE A 272 -2.92 17.79 -9.77
N ILE A 273 -3.45 16.58 -9.81
CA ILE A 273 -4.78 16.30 -10.35
C ILE A 273 -5.42 15.16 -9.58
N VAL A 274 -6.62 15.41 -9.10
CA VAL A 274 -7.42 14.39 -8.43
C VAL A 274 -8.04 13.43 -9.45
N ASP A 275 -8.10 12.16 -9.10
CA ASP A 275 -8.72 11.13 -9.92
C ASP A 275 -10.25 11.22 -9.92
N ASP A 276 -10.91 10.60 -10.89
CA ASP A 276 -12.38 10.50 -10.96
C ASP A 276 -12.94 9.25 -10.25
N THR A 277 -12.12 8.57 -9.45
CA THR A 277 -12.51 7.46 -8.58
C THR A 277 -12.92 7.94 -7.19
N PHE A 278 -14.19 7.73 -6.82
CA PHE A 278 -14.71 8.10 -5.50
C PHE A 278 -15.11 6.87 -4.70
N LEU A 279 -14.36 6.61 -3.63
CA LEU A 279 -14.68 5.57 -2.66
C LEU A 279 -15.18 6.21 -1.37
N LEU A 280 -16.36 5.79 -0.92
CA LEU A 280 -17.05 6.42 0.20
C LEU A 280 -16.26 6.29 1.51
N ASP A 281 -15.72 5.10 1.79
CA ASP A 281 -14.85 4.84 2.95
C ASP A 281 -13.59 5.70 2.91
N TYR A 282 -12.94 5.82 1.74
CA TYR A 282 -11.73 6.63 1.60
C TYR A 282 -12.03 8.10 1.87
N SER A 283 -13.13 8.62 1.30
CA SER A 283 -13.59 9.98 1.55
C SER A 283 -13.77 10.23 3.06
N MET A 284 -14.47 9.33 3.76
CA MET A 284 -14.67 9.42 5.22
C MET A 284 -13.35 9.36 6.01
N PHE A 285 -12.38 8.55 5.57
CA PHE A 285 -11.08 8.45 6.23
C PHE A 285 -10.26 9.73 6.19
N PHE A 286 -10.61 10.74 5.37
CA PHE A 286 -9.96 12.05 5.43
C PHE A 286 -10.05 12.64 6.86
N GLY A 287 -11.24 12.61 7.47
CA GLY A 287 -11.45 13.14 8.82
C GLY A 287 -10.72 12.34 9.88
N ALA A 288 -10.72 11.00 9.78
CA ALA A 288 -9.96 10.14 10.68
C ALA A 288 -8.46 10.41 10.61
N THR A 289 -7.91 10.50 9.39
CA THR A 289 -6.48 10.74 9.14
C THR A 289 -6.07 12.14 9.63
N LEU A 290 -6.91 13.15 9.42
CA LEU A 290 -6.67 14.51 9.92
C LEU A 290 -6.63 14.57 11.45
N TYR A 291 -7.56 13.89 12.12
CA TYR A 291 -7.57 13.85 13.58
C TYR A 291 -6.34 13.12 14.12
N ASP A 292 -6.00 11.95 13.57
CA ASP A 292 -4.82 11.19 14.01
C ASP A 292 -3.52 11.98 13.77
N TYR A 293 -3.43 12.75 12.68
CA TYR A 293 -2.34 13.69 12.43
C TYR A 293 -2.26 14.77 13.50
N TYR A 294 -3.39 15.39 13.85
CA TYR A 294 -3.43 16.40 14.89
C TYR A 294 -2.99 15.86 16.26
N GLU A 295 -3.45 14.67 16.63
CA GLU A 295 -3.04 14.04 17.90
C GLU A 295 -1.52 13.74 17.91
N ALA A 296 -0.96 13.33 16.79
CA ALA A 296 0.46 13.01 16.67
C ALA A 296 1.38 14.26 16.59
N SER A 297 0.90 15.34 15.97
CA SER A 297 1.72 16.53 15.67
C SER A 297 1.45 17.73 16.58
N GLY A 298 0.25 17.83 17.16
CA GLY A 298 -0.25 19.03 17.84
C GLY A 298 -0.56 20.20 16.90
N ASP A 299 -0.51 20.03 15.57
CA ASP A 299 -0.71 21.11 14.60
C ASP A 299 -2.19 21.52 14.49
N LYS A 300 -2.58 22.45 15.36
CA LYS A 300 -3.93 23.01 15.41
C LYS A 300 -4.25 23.91 14.20
N GLU A 301 -3.25 24.47 13.52
CA GLU A 301 -3.47 25.28 12.31
C GLU A 301 -3.98 24.39 11.18
N THR A 302 -3.27 23.28 10.90
CA THR A 302 -3.68 22.31 9.89
C THR A 302 -5.03 21.70 10.22
N LEU A 303 -5.28 21.35 11.50
CA LEU A 303 -6.59 20.88 11.93
C LEU A 303 -7.70 21.88 11.59
N LYS A 304 -7.48 23.17 11.88
CA LYS A 304 -8.45 24.22 11.63
C LYS A 304 -8.70 24.40 10.13
N ASP A 305 -7.63 24.49 9.34
CA ASP A 305 -7.71 24.67 7.88
C ASP A 305 -8.52 23.57 7.19
N LEU A 306 -8.30 22.32 7.61
CA LEU A 306 -8.82 21.15 6.92
C LEU A 306 -10.12 20.60 7.52
N SER A 307 -10.57 21.14 8.67
CA SER A 307 -11.78 20.67 9.35
C SER A 307 -13.05 20.79 8.51
N ALA A 308 -13.21 21.87 7.75
CA ALA A 308 -14.36 22.05 6.85
C ALA A 308 -14.41 20.95 5.77
N CYS A 309 -13.24 20.57 5.21
CA CYS A 309 -13.14 19.46 4.28
C CYS A 309 -13.52 18.13 4.96
N ALA A 310 -13.03 17.88 6.18
CA ALA A 310 -13.37 16.67 6.95
C ALA A 310 -14.87 16.55 7.25
N TYR A 311 -15.52 17.63 7.67
CA TYR A 311 -16.97 17.65 7.91
C TYR A 311 -17.74 17.39 6.62
N ARG A 312 -17.30 17.99 5.50
CA ARG A 312 -17.96 17.82 4.21
C ARG A 312 -18.01 16.37 3.75
N GLN A 313 -16.97 15.58 4.04
CA GLN A 313 -16.95 14.16 3.67
C GLN A 313 -18.02 13.36 4.43
N MET A 314 -18.27 13.72 5.70
CA MET A 314 -19.32 13.10 6.50
C MET A 314 -20.72 13.52 6.04
N GLU A 315 -20.93 14.80 5.72
CA GLU A 315 -22.19 15.31 5.17
C GLU A 315 -22.56 14.59 3.85
N ILE A 316 -21.59 14.39 2.96
CA ILE A 316 -21.80 13.63 1.71
C ILE A 316 -22.15 12.17 2.02
N ALA A 317 -21.48 11.55 2.98
CA ALA A 317 -21.76 10.16 3.36
C ALA A 317 -23.10 10.00 4.08
N GLU A 318 -23.62 11.03 4.75
CA GLU A 318 -24.94 11.02 5.38
C GLU A 318 -26.06 10.80 4.35
N GLU A 319 -25.92 11.35 3.14
CA GLU A 319 -26.89 11.21 2.03
C GLU A 319 -27.11 9.74 1.60
N TRP A 320 -26.17 8.85 1.96
CA TRP A 320 -26.23 7.43 1.67
C TRP A 320 -27.07 6.62 2.66
N PHE A 321 -27.60 7.24 3.72
CA PHE A 321 -28.45 6.56 4.68
C PHE A 321 -29.93 6.66 4.30
N ASP A 322 -30.70 5.62 4.64
CA ASP A 322 -32.16 5.58 4.50
C ASP A 322 -32.87 6.18 5.73
N GLU A 323 -34.20 6.20 5.70
CA GLU A 323 -35.03 6.70 6.80
C GLU A 323 -34.92 5.90 8.12
N LYS A 324 -34.29 4.72 8.08
CA LYS A 324 -34.01 3.88 9.25
C LYS A 324 -32.58 4.06 9.76
N ASN A 325 -31.81 4.99 9.20
CA ASN A 325 -30.39 5.15 9.46
C ASN A 325 -29.57 3.89 9.10
N LEU A 326 -29.97 3.19 8.04
CA LEU A 326 -29.17 2.14 7.42
C LEU A 326 -28.50 2.66 6.17
N LEU A 327 -27.22 2.34 6.02
CA LEU A 327 -26.50 2.67 4.80
C LEU A 327 -27.12 1.91 3.62
N LYS A 328 -27.35 2.59 2.51
CA LYS A 328 -27.82 1.98 1.26
C LYS A 328 -26.68 1.21 0.60
N ASN A 329 -26.98 0.07 -0.03
CA ASN A 329 -26.03 -0.59 -0.90
C ASN A 329 -25.82 0.28 -2.14
N GLY A 330 -24.57 0.64 -2.43
CA GLY A 330 -24.22 1.25 -3.70
C GLY A 330 -24.12 0.21 -4.81
N GLU A 331 -24.25 0.69 -6.03
CA GLU A 331 -23.87 -0.07 -7.21
C GLU A 331 -22.41 0.21 -7.55
N GLY A 332 -21.74 -0.85 -7.97
CA GLY A 332 -20.38 -0.85 -8.44
C GLY A 332 -19.26 -0.52 -7.46
N PHE A 333 -18.24 0.23 -7.90
CA PHE A 333 -17.03 0.51 -7.11
C PHE A 333 -17.20 1.75 -6.23
N TRP A 334 -18.27 1.77 -5.43
CA TRP A 334 -18.66 2.88 -4.55
C TRP A 334 -17.94 2.89 -3.20
N GLY A 335 -17.32 1.78 -2.82
CA GLY A 335 -16.58 1.64 -1.56
C GLY A 335 -15.59 0.48 -1.62
N PHE A 336 -14.47 0.61 -0.93
CA PHE A 336 -13.36 -0.35 -1.00
C PHE A 336 -13.51 -1.46 0.03
N ILE A 337 -13.31 -1.17 1.33
CA ILE A 337 -13.27 -2.12 2.45
C ILE A 337 -12.19 -3.23 2.33
N ASP A 338 -12.28 -4.09 1.31
CA ASP A 338 -11.31 -5.13 0.97
C ASP A 338 -11.44 -5.53 -0.51
N TRP A 339 -10.44 -6.23 -1.05
CA TRP A 339 -10.42 -6.79 -2.41
C TRP A 339 -11.23 -8.08 -2.58
N THR A 340 -11.99 -8.50 -1.56
CA THR A 340 -12.75 -9.75 -1.57
C THR A 340 -13.94 -9.69 -2.53
N ASP A 341 -13.93 -10.52 -3.57
CA ASP A 341 -15.02 -10.61 -4.54
C ASP A 341 -16.34 -11.08 -3.91
N GLY A 342 -17.44 -10.44 -4.28
CA GLY A 342 -18.78 -10.70 -3.72
C GLY A 342 -18.95 -10.30 -2.24
N LEU A 343 -18.03 -9.51 -1.67
CA LEU A 343 -18.20 -8.95 -0.33
C LEU A 343 -19.31 -7.90 -0.32
N ASN A 344 -20.38 -8.15 0.45
CA ASN A 344 -21.35 -7.09 0.72
C ASN A 344 -20.80 -6.12 1.79
N LYS A 345 -20.83 -4.82 1.47
CA LYS A 345 -20.14 -3.77 2.23
C LYS A 345 -21.05 -2.93 3.13
N GLN A 346 -22.36 -3.15 3.13
CA GLN A 346 -23.34 -2.33 3.86
C GLN A 346 -22.95 -2.10 5.33
N SER A 347 -22.79 -3.19 6.08
CA SER A 347 -22.54 -3.12 7.52
C SER A 347 -21.13 -2.64 7.82
N ALA A 348 -20.13 -3.10 7.06
CA ALA A 348 -18.76 -2.61 7.19
C ALA A 348 -18.68 -1.08 6.99
N MET A 349 -19.31 -0.57 5.93
CA MET A 349 -19.31 0.85 5.59
C MET A 349 -20.11 1.70 6.59
N GLN A 350 -21.23 1.18 7.13
CA GLN A 350 -21.91 1.83 8.25
C GLN A 350 -21.03 1.89 9.50
N GLY A 351 -20.26 0.84 9.79
CA GLY A 351 -19.23 0.86 10.84
C GLY A 351 -18.15 1.92 10.57
N VAL A 352 -17.65 2.03 9.33
CA VAL A 352 -16.71 3.09 8.94
C VAL A 352 -17.29 4.49 9.18
N TYR A 353 -18.56 4.72 8.83
CA TYR A 353 -19.22 6.00 9.09
C TYR A 353 -19.24 6.32 10.58
N ILE A 354 -19.69 5.39 11.43
CA ILE A 354 -19.76 5.59 12.89
C ILE A 354 -18.37 5.87 13.46
N TYR A 355 -17.35 5.13 13.02
CA TYR A 355 -15.95 5.35 13.39
C TYR A 355 -15.49 6.77 13.02
N CYS A 356 -15.74 7.21 11.78
CA CYS A 356 -15.32 8.52 11.30
C CYS A 356 -16.12 9.66 11.93
N ALA A 357 -17.41 9.46 12.22
CA ALA A 357 -18.25 10.41 12.97
C ALA A 357 -17.65 10.70 14.35
N GLY A 358 -17.18 9.66 15.06
CA GLY A 358 -16.46 9.83 16.32
C GLY A 358 -15.14 10.61 16.18
N LYS A 359 -14.42 10.44 15.07
CA LYS A 359 -13.18 11.19 14.79
C LYS A 359 -13.47 12.67 14.49
N VAL A 360 -14.45 12.98 13.64
CA VAL A 360 -14.79 14.38 13.34
C VAL A 360 -15.48 15.09 14.52
N GLN A 361 -16.17 14.36 15.39
CA GLN A 361 -16.60 14.88 16.69
C GLN A 361 -15.39 15.39 17.48
N LYS A 362 -14.31 14.61 17.57
CA LYS A 362 -13.09 15.01 18.29
C LYS A 362 -12.40 16.22 17.65
N ILE A 363 -12.43 16.35 16.33
CA ILE A 363 -11.98 17.58 15.64
C ILE A 363 -12.80 18.79 16.12
N ALA A 364 -14.13 18.67 16.15
CA ALA A 364 -15.00 19.76 16.60
C ALA A 364 -14.72 20.14 18.07
N GLU A 365 -14.54 19.16 18.95
CA GLU A 365 -14.15 19.37 20.35
C GLU A 365 -12.81 20.12 20.46
N ALA A 366 -11.79 19.70 19.71
CA ALA A 366 -10.46 20.33 19.71
C ALA A 366 -10.48 21.78 19.19
N LEU A 367 -11.40 22.10 18.28
CA LEU A 367 -11.61 23.44 17.74
C LEU A 367 -12.56 24.31 18.59
N GLY A 368 -13.19 23.73 19.62
CA GLY A 368 -14.13 24.45 20.48
C GLY A 368 -15.50 24.71 19.82
N ASP A 369 -15.95 23.79 18.96
CA ASP A 369 -17.26 23.83 18.31
C ASP A 369 -18.21 22.79 18.95
N PRO A 370 -18.92 23.16 20.05
CA PRO A 370 -19.79 22.23 20.76
C PRO A 370 -21.04 21.84 19.95
N GLU A 371 -21.48 22.67 19.00
CA GLU A 371 -22.64 22.37 18.16
C GLU A 371 -22.33 21.25 17.18
N LYS A 372 -21.20 21.35 16.46
CA LYS A 372 -20.74 20.26 15.58
C LYS A 372 -20.39 19.01 16.36
N ALA A 373 -19.76 19.12 17.53
CA ALA A 373 -19.47 17.97 18.37
C ALA A 373 -20.75 17.23 18.78
N ALA A 374 -21.78 17.96 19.22
CA ALA A 374 -23.08 17.38 19.57
C ALA A 374 -23.79 16.74 18.36
N TYR A 375 -23.70 17.37 17.18
CA TYR A 375 -24.25 16.83 15.95
C TYR A 375 -23.62 15.47 15.58
N PHE A 376 -22.28 15.39 15.51
CA PHE A 376 -21.62 14.13 15.15
C PHE A 376 -21.76 13.04 16.23
N ALA A 377 -21.84 13.43 17.51
CA ALA A 377 -22.15 12.50 18.59
C ALA A 377 -23.56 11.89 18.42
N LYS A 378 -24.54 12.71 18.04
CA LYS A 378 -25.91 12.26 17.75
C LYS A 378 -25.93 11.31 16.54
N GLU A 379 -25.25 11.69 15.46
CA GLU A 379 -25.12 10.89 14.24
C GLU A 379 -24.54 9.50 14.50
N ALA A 380 -23.40 9.44 15.21
CA ALA A 380 -22.77 8.18 15.58
C ALA A 380 -23.72 7.30 16.42
N LYS A 381 -24.44 7.90 17.38
CA LYS A 381 -25.38 7.19 18.24
C LYS A 381 -26.55 6.61 17.46
N GLU A 382 -27.25 7.41 16.67
CA GLU A 382 -28.47 6.98 15.96
C GLU A 382 -28.16 5.88 14.94
N LYS A 383 -27.03 5.99 14.22
CA LYS A 383 -26.59 4.97 13.25
C LYS A 383 -26.06 3.71 13.94
N THR A 384 -25.49 3.81 15.15
CA THR A 384 -25.15 2.64 15.97
C THR A 384 -26.40 1.91 16.45
N GLU A 385 -27.40 2.62 16.95
CA GLU A 385 -28.67 2.05 17.40
C GLU A 385 -29.41 1.36 16.25
N ALA A 386 -29.42 1.98 15.06
CA ALA A 386 -29.96 1.38 13.84
C ALA A 386 -29.23 0.08 13.44
N ALA A 387 -27.89 0.10 13.42
CA ALA A 387 -27.09 -1.08 13.12
C ALA A 387 -27.40 -2.24 14.08
N LYS A 388 -27.44 -1.99 15.39
CA LYS A 388 -27.82 -3.02 16.38
C LYS A 388 -29.23 -3.53 16.19
N LYS A 389 -30.18 -2.66 15.85
CA LYS A 389 -31.59 -3.03 15.73
C LYS A 389 -31.88 -3.86 14.48
N TYR A 390 -31.25 -3.53 13.37
CA TYR A 390 -31.62 -4.06 12.05
C TYR A 390 -30.57 -4.96 11.42
N LEU A 391 -29.28 -4.81 11.78
CA LEU A 391 -28.17 -5.54 11.17
C LEU A 391 -27.58 -6.60 12.12
N LEU A 392 -27.82 -6.53 13.44
CA LEU A 392 -27.38 -7.58 14.36
C LEU A 392 -28.38 -8.74 14.33
N ASP A 393 -27.94 -9.91 13.89
CA ASP A 393 -28.74 -11.13 13.92
C ASP A 393 -28.80 -11.66 15.36
N PRO A 394 -30.00 -11.81 15.96
CA PRO A 394 -30.14 -12.18 17.37
C PRO A 394 -29.81 -13.66 17.64
N ASP A 395 -29.93 -14.53 16.63
CA ASP A 395 -29.69 -15.97 16.79
C ASP A 395 -28.20 -16.30 16.69
N LYS A 396 -27.49 -15.63 15.78
CA LYS A 396 -26.04 -15.79 15.57
C LYS A 396 -25.22 -14.85 16.45
N GLY A 397 -25.78 -13.72 16.87
CA GLY A 397 -25.04 -12.67 17.56
C GLY A 397 -23.94 -12.07 16.70
N LEU A 398 -24.19 -11.94 15.39
CA LEU A 398 -23.27 -11.39 14.38
C LEU A 398 -24.00 -10.37 13.52
N PHE A 399 -23.28 -9.38 13.01
CA PHE A 399 -23.83 -8.42 12.06
C PHE A 399 -23.94 -9.04 10.66
N VAL A 400 -25.13 -8.98 10.08
CA VAL A 400 -25.39 -9.34 8.68
C VAL A 400 -25.17 -8.13 7.77
N SER A 401 -24.88 -8.35 6.49
CA SER A 401 -24.68 -7.28 5.51
C SER A 401 -25.48 -7.57 4.23
N GLY A 402 -26.21 -6.55 3.74
CA GLY A 402 -26.98 -6.64 2.51
C GLY A 402 -28.29 -7.40 2.64
N GLU A 403 -29.07 -7.41 1.56
CA GLU A 403 -30.39 -8.06 1.52
C GLU A 403 -30.31 -9.58 1.73
N GLU A 404 -29.22 -10.20 1.26
CA GLU A 404 -28.94 -11.62 1.45
C GLU A 404 -28.44 -11.98 2.87
N LYS A 405 -28.31 -10.97 3.74
CA LYS A 405 -27.84 -11.13 5.12
C LYS A 405 -26.49 -11.87 5.24
N GLN A 406 -25.52 -11.47 4.42
CA GLN A 406 -24.21 -12.09 4.39
C GLN A 406 -23.48 -11.89 5.74
N PHE A 407 -22.93 -12.96 6.31
CA PHE A 407 -21.94 -12.87 7.39
C PHE A 407 -20.54 -12.76 6.77
N ASN A 408 -19.77 -11.76 7.18
CA ASN A 408 -18.39 -11.58 6.75
C ASN A 408 -17.55 -10.92 7.85
N TYR A 409 -16.22 -11.06 7.79
CA TYR A 409 -15.30 -10.48 8.78
C TYR A 409 -15.37 -8.96 8.82
N ALA A 410 -15.41 -8.29 7.66
CA ALA A 410 -15.36 -6.84 7.56
C ALA A 410 -16.49 -6.15 8.34
N SER A 411 -17.71 -6.68 8.27
CA SER A 411 -18.87 -6.16 9.00
C SER A 411 -18.66 -6.21 10.51
N GLN A 412 -18.09 -7.30 11.01
CA GLN A 412 -17.85 -7.48 12.45
C GLN A 412 -16.75 -6.53 12.92
N VAL A 413 -15.62 -6.53 12.21
CA VAL A 413 -14.44 -5.74 12.52
C VAL A 413 -14.78 -4.25 12.58
N TRP A 414 -15.44 -3.72 11.55
CA TRP A 414 -15.76 -2.29 11.51
C TRP A 414 -16.78 -1.87 12.56
N MET A 415 -17.76 -2.72 12.90
CA MET A 415 -18.69 -2.45 14.01
C MET A 415 -17.97 -2.42 15.37
N ILE A 416 -17.00 -3.32 15.59
CA ILE A 416 -16.18 -3.33 16.80
C ILE A 416 -15.28 -2.08 16.86
N LEU A 417 -14.59 -1.76 15.77
CA LEU A 417 -13.70 -0.59 15.70
C LEU A 417 -14.47 0.72 15.90
N ALA A 418 -15.68 0.81 15.36
CA ALA A 418 -16.61 1.92 15.57
C ALA A 418 -17.07 2.08 17.03
N GLY A 419 -16.86 1.06 17.88
CA GLY A 419 -17.39 1.04 19.24
C GLY A 419 -18.89 0.82 19.29
N ALA A 420 -19.46 0.18 18.27
CA ALA A 420 -20.89 -0.15 18.27
C ALA A 420 -21.20 -1.10 19.43
N VAL A 421 -20.31 -2.05 19.73
CA VAL A 421 -20.44 -3.04 20.81
C VAL A 421 -19.38 -2.82 21.89
N SER A 422 -19.59 -3.38 23.09
CA SER A 422 -18.55 -3.36 24.14
C SER A 422 -17.33 -4.21 23.74
N ALA A 423 -16.22 -4.08 24.46
CA ALA A 423 -15.02 -4.89 24.22
C ALA A 423 -15.29 -6.39 24.46
N GLU A 424 -16.12 -6.72 25.45
CA GLU A 424 -16.53 -8.09 25.78
C GLU A 424 -17.46 -8.67 24.71
N GLU A 425 -18.49 -7.92 24.30
CA GLU A 425 -19.37 -8.32 23.19
C GLU A 425 -18.57 -8.49 21.88
N GLY A 426 -17.64 -7.57 21.61
CA GLY A 426 -16.75 -7.61 20.45
C GLY A 426 -15.82 -8.82 20.47
N ALA A 427 -15.28 -9.19 21.64
CA ALA A 427 -14.49 -10.41 21.82
C ALA A 427 -15.29 -11.66 21.43
N GLU A 428 -16.54 -11.78 21.90
CA GLU A 428 -17.42 -12.89 21.54
C GLU A 428 -17.76 -12.90 20.04
N ILE A 429 -18.02 -11.74 19.44
CA ILE A 429 -18.29 -11.60 18.00
C ILE A 429 -17.08 -12.09 17.19
N LEU A 430 -15.85 -11.72 17.58
CA LEU A 430 -14.62 -12.17 16.92
C LEU A 430 -14.49 -13.69 16.99
N ASP A 431 -14.70 -14.30 18.16
CA ASP A 431 -14.63 -15.76 18.29
C ASP A 431 -15.71 -16.47 17.45
N LYS A 432 -16.93 -15.93 17.42
CA LYS A 432 -18.03 -16.47 16.61
C LYS A 432 -17.76 -16.38 15.11
N VAL A 433 -17.26 -15.24 14.60
CA VAL A 433 -16.99 -15.10 13.16
C VAL A 433 -15.79 -15.94 12.73
N ILE A 434 -14.76 -16.07 13.58
CA ILE A 434 -13.63 -16.98 13.33
C ILE A 434 -14.13 -18.43 13.25
N ALA A 435 -14.95 -18.86 14.21
CA ALA A 435 -15.52 -20.21 14.22
C ALA A 435 -16.48 -20.47 13.06
N LEU A 436 -17.21 -19.45 12.61
CA LEU A 436 -18.09 -19.53 11.44
C LEU A 436 -17.30 -19.72 10.14
N ASN A 437 -16.09 -19.19 10.06
CA ASN A 437 -15.23 -19.15 8.87
C ASN A 437 -16.01 -18.79 7.59
N PRO A 438 -16.52 -17.53 7.48
CA PRO A 438 -17.24 -17.09 6.30
C PRO A 438 -16.50 -17.36 4.99
N GLU A 439 -17.24 -17.79 3.96
CA GLU A 439 -16.69 -18.01 2.61
C GLU A 439 -15.95 -16.77 2.08
N LYS A 440 -16.44 -15.57 2.41
CA LYS A 440 -15.81 -14.30 2.07
C LYS A 440 -14.81 -13.91 3.17
N GLY A 441 -13.58 -14.41 3.01
CA GLY A 441 -12.43 -14.11 3.88
C GLY A 441 -11.86 -12.69 3.69
N MET A 442 -10.78 -12.40 4.43
CA MET A 442 -9.99 -11.17 4.28
C MET A 442 -8.78 -11.46 3.40
N VAL A 443 -8.60 -10.72 2.31
CA VAL A 443 -7.56 -11.04 1.30
C VAL A 443 -6.40 -10.06 1.29
N SER A 444 -6.61 -8.82 1.74
CA SER A 444 -5.56 -7.80 1.81
C SER A 444 -4.96 -7.67 3.22
N PRO A 445 -3.66 -7.38 3.35
CA PRO A 445 -3.10 -6.96 4.64
C PRO A 445 -3.77 -5.70 5.20
N TYR A 446 -4.38 -4.88 4.34
CA TYR A 446 -5.21 -3.74 4.74
C TYR A 446 -6.39 -4.17 5.63
N MET A 447 -7.21 -5.14 5.21
CA MET A 447 -8.32 -5.61 6.06
C MET A 447 -7.81 -6.39 7.28
N ASN A 448 -6.72 -7.16 7.11
CA ASN A 448 -6.07 -7.88 8.20
C ASN A 448 -5.53 -6.95 9.30
N HIS A 449 -5.04 -5.76 8.97
CA HIS A 449 -4.68 -4.72 9.94
C HIS A 449 -5.86 -4.41 10.88
N HIS A 450 -7.02 -4.11 10.30
CA HIS A 450 -8.22 -3.75 11.05
C HIS A 450 -8.72 -4.91 11.92
N PHE A 451 -8.57 -6.15 11.45
CA PHE A 451 -8.87 -7.33 12.26
C PHE A 451 -7.95 -7.45 13.48
N VAL A 452 -6.65 -7.24 13.32
CA VAL A 452 -5.71 -7.22 14.44
C VAL A 452 -6.01 -6.07 15.41
N GLU A 453 -6.34 -4.88 14.89
CA GLU A 453 -6.75 -3.74 15.73
C GLU A 453 -8.03 -4.06 16.51
N ALA A 454 -9.01 -4.75 15.91
CA ALA A 454 -10.23 -5.18 16.60
C ALA A 454 -9.93 -6.21 17.70
N LEU A 455 -9.05 -7.19 17.45
CA LEU A 455 -8.57 -8.12 18.48
C LEU A 455 -7.95 -7.37 19.67
N LEU A 456 -7.07 -6.41 19.38
CA LEU A 456 -6.40 -5.58 20.40
C LEU A 456 -7.41 -4.73 21.19
N LYS A 457 -8.38 -4.11 20.51
CA LYS A 457 -9.46 -3.33 21.13
C LYS A 457 -10.33 -4.17 22.06
N CYS A 458 -10.50 -5.46 21.74
CA CYS A 458 -11.23 -6.43 22.54
C CYS A 458 -10.35 -7.15 23.59
N GLY A 459 -9.11 -6.70 23.82
CA GLY A 459 -8.20 -7.28 24.81
C GLY A 459 -7.59 -8.64 24.43
N LYS A 460 -7.79 -9.13 23.20
CA LYS A 460 -7.28 -10.41 22.68
C LYS A 460 -5.82 -10.29 22.20
N LYS A 461 -4.95 -9.83 23.09
CA LYS A 461 -3.57 -9.43 22.78
C LYS A 461 -2.68 -10.57 22.27
N GLU A 462 -2.80 -11.75 22.88
CA GLU A 462 -2.06 -12.96 22.47
C GLU A 462 -2.51 -13.43 21.08
N GLN A 463 -3.82 -13.55 20.86
CA GLN A 463 -4.40 -13.91 19.57
C GLN A 463 -4.01 -12.92 18.45
N ALA A 464 -3.96 -11.62 18.75
CA ALA A 464 -3.47 -10.60 17.83
C ALA A 464 -1.99 -10.83 17.43
N MET A 465 -1.12 -11.12 18.41
CA MET A 465 0.29 -11.42 18.15
C MET A 465 0.46 -12.69 17.32
N ASP A 466 -0.25 -13.77 17.67
CA ASP A 466 -0.21 -15.03 16.95
C ASP A 466 -0.71 -14.86 15.51
N TYR A 467 -1.78 -14.09 15.31
CA TYR A 467 -2.27 -13.76 13.99
C TYR A 467 -1.26 -12.95 13.16
N MET A 468 -0.57 -11.98 13.77
CA MET A 468 0.49 -11.25 13.08
C MET A 468 1.63 -12.17 12.61
N LYS A 469 2.07 -13.08 13.48
CA LYS A 469 3.12 -14.07 13.15
C LYS A 469 2.65 -15.06 12.10
N TYR A 470 1.39 -15.46 12.12
CA TYR A 470 0.80 -16.33 11.10
C TYR A 470 0.72 -15.64 9.73
N TYR A 471 0.05 -14.49 9.66
CA TYR A 471 -0.26 -13.84 8.39
C TYR A 471 0.95 -13.14 7.78
N TRP A 472 1.55 -12.18 8.48
CA TRP A 472 2.74 -11.48 7.97
C TRP A 472 3.99 -12.36 8.02
N GLY A 473 4.12 -13.24 9.02
CA GLY A 473 5.21 -14.22 9.05
C GLY A 473 5.12 -15.25 7.93
N GLY A 474 3.93 -15.47 7.34
CA GLY A 474 3.76 -16.23 6.10
C GLY A 474 4.51 -15.59 4.92
N MET A 475 4.32 -14.29 4.68
CA MET A 475 5.10 -13.55 3.67
C MET A 475 6.61 -13.62 3.94
N LEU A 476 7.03 -13.49 5.21
CA LEU A 476 8.44 -13.62 5.59
C LEU A 476 9.02 -15.01 5.34
N SER A 477 8.19 -16.06 5.44
CA SER A 477 8.57 -17.45 5.16
C SER A 477 8.74 -17.69 3.65
N HIS A 478 8.10 -16.87 2.82
CA HIS A 478 8.29 -16.83 1.37
C HIS A 478 9.40 -15.87 0.91
N GLY A 479 10.19 -15.32 1.84
CA GLY A 479 11.36 -14.49 1.52
C GLY A 479 11.04 -13.01 1.25
N ALA A 480 9.92 -12.49 1.74
CA ALA A 480 9.58 -11.08 1.61
C ALA A 480 10.61 -10.15 2.29
N ASP A 481 11.18 -9.23 1.50
CA ASP A 481 12.02 -8.12 2.00
C ASP A 481 11.18 -6.89 2.39
N THR A 482 10.02 -6.78 1.76
CA THR A 482 8.95 -5.80 1.97
C THR A 482 7.61 -6.53 1.95
N PHE A 483 6.62 -6.06 2.70
CA PHE A 483 5.27 -6.62 2.68
C PHE A 483 4.49 -6.28 1.42
N TRP A 484 3.64 -7.22 1.02
CA TRP A 484 2.99 -7.27 -0.28
C TRP A 484 1.61 -6.63 -0.24
N GLU A 485 1.12 -6.18 -1.37
CA GLU A 485 -0.23 -5.61 -1.53
C GLU A 485 -1.33 -6.61 -1.20
N LEU A 486 -1.16 -7.85 -1.65
CA LEU A 486 -2.10 -8.93 -1.46
C LEU A 486 -1.35 -10.19 -1.01
N TYR A 487 -1.92 -10.89 -0.03
CA TYR A 487 -1.40 -12.17 0.42
C TYR A 487 -2.54 -13.04 0.92
N ASN A 488 -2.78 -14.14 0.21
CA ASN A 488 -3.67 -15.20 0.66
C ASN A 488 -2.83 -16.41 1.11
N PRO A 489 -2.82 -16.75 2.41
CA PRO A 489 -2.08 -17.92 2.91
C PRO A 489 -2.50 -19.26 2.27
N GLU A 490 -3.74 -19.38 1.81
CA GLU A 490 -4.24 -20.60 1.16
C GLU A 490 -3.88 -20.67 -0.33
N ASN A 491 -3.66 -19.50 -0.96
CA ASN A 491 -3.19 -19.38 -2.33
C ASN A 491 -2.11 -18.29 -2.44
N PRO A 492 -0.85 -18.56 -2.03
CA PRO A 492 0.20 -17.56 -2.02
C PRO A 492 0.56 -17.00 -3.41
N ALA A 493 0.08 -17.62 -4.50
CA ALA A 493 0.27 -17.17 -5.88
C ALA A 493 -0.83 -16.22 -6.38
N GLU A 494 -1.86 -15.95 -5.58
CA GLU A 494 -3.03 -15.20 -5.98
C GLU A 494 -2.69 -13.78 -6.48
N SER A 495 -3.39 -13.37 -7.54
CA SER A 495 -3.30 -12.03 -8.10
C SER A 495 -4.69 -11.58 -8.54
N PRO A 496 -5.19 -10.43 -8.07
CA PRO A 496 -6.45 -9.85 -8.53
C PRO A 496 -6.30 -9.18 -9.91
N TYR A 497 -5.07 -9.16 -10.45
CA TYR A 497 -4.69 -8.41 -11.65
C TYR A 497 -4.28 -9.30 -12.82
N GLY A 498 -4.47 -10.62 -12.72
CA GLY A 498 -4.15 -11.57 -13.79
C GLY A 498 -2.71 -12.08 -13.79
N GLY A 499 -1.85 -11.68 -12.83
CA GLY A 499 -0.50 -12.24 -12.71
C GLY A 499 0.41 -11.53 -11.69
N SER A 500 1.41 -12.25 -11.17
CA SER A 500 2.33 -11.71 -10.15
C SER A 500 3.20 -10.56 -10.65
N MET A 501 3.51 -10.49 -11.95
CA MET A 501 4.33 -9.42 -12.56
C MET A 501 3.81 -7.99 -12.33
N VAL A 502 2.51 -7.84 -12.03
CA VAL A 502 1.89 -6.53 -11.78
C VAL A 502 1.39 -6.36 -10.33
N ASN A 503 1.45 -7.39 -9.49
CA ASN A 503 1.22 -7.24 -8.05
C ASN A 503 2.32 -6.34 -7.46
N SER A 504 2.00 -5.49 -6.48
CA SER A 504 3.04 -4.78 -5.73
C SER A 504 3.56 -5.64 -4.58
N TYR A 505 4.85 -5.93 -4.56
CA TYR A 505 5.53 -6.65 -3.48
C TYR A 505 6.20 -5.71 -2.46
N CYS A 506 5.98 -4.40 -2.61
CA CYS A 506 6.27 -3.38 -1.61
C CYS A 506 5.06 -2.44 -1.51
N HIS A 507 4.13 -2.74 -0.61
CA HIS A 507 2.88 -1.98 -0.47
C HIS A 507 2.65 -1.53 0.97
N ALA A 508 2.59 -0.22 1.20
CA ALA A 508 2.75 0.31 2.55
C ALA A 508 1.51 0.25 3.43
N TRP A 509 0.32 -0.04 2.89
CA TRP A 509 -0.80 -0.45 3.73
C TRP A 509 -0.53 -1.75 4.54
N SER A 510 0.50 -2.52 4.17
CA SER A 510 0.85 -3.81 4.76
C SER A 510 1.95 -3.68 5.82
N CYS A 511 2.52 -2.49 6.00
CA CYS A 511 3.61 -2.25 6.94
C CYS A 511 3.16 -2.03 8.39
N THR A 512 1.86 -2.16 8.67
CA THR A 512 1.30 -1.87 9.99
C THR A 512 1.76 -2.76 11.17
N PRO A 513 2.42 -3.93 11.01
CA PRO A 513 3.03 -4.61 12.16
C PRO A 513 3.99 -3.72 12.95
N THR A 514 4.74 -2.82 12.30
CA THR A 514 5.63 -1.87 13.01
C THR A 514 4.87 -0.95 13.98
N TYR A 515 3.69 -0.48 13.57
CA TYR A 515 2.76 0.33 14.36
C TYR A 515 2.15 -0.50 15.48
N LEU A 516 1.60 -1.67 15.14
CA LEU A 516 0.90 -2.54 16.09
C LEU A 516 1.86 -3.01 17.20
N LEU A 517 3.09 -3.36 16.86
CA LEU A 517 4.13 -3.75 17.82
C LEU A 517 4.47 -2.59 18.78
N ARG A 518 4.82 -1.42 18.25
CA ARG A 518 5.24 -0.27 19.07
C ARG A 518 4.13 0.29 19.94
N LYS A 519 2.90 0.36 19.42
CA LYS A 519 1.78 0.98 20.14
C LYS A 519 1.19 0.07 21.21
N TYR A 520 1.18 -1.25 20.99
CA TYR A 520 0.45 -2.17 21.85
C TYR A 520 1.33 -3.13 22.63
N PHE A 521 2.52 -3.51 22.16
CA PHE A 521 3.31 -4.58 22.76
C PHE A 521 4.61 -4.14 23.44
N ILE A 522 5.04 -2.92 23.17
CA ILE A 522 6.25 -2.28 23.71
C ILE A 522 5.78 -1.08 24.55
#